data_AF-A0A936IL86-F1
#
_entry.id   AF-A0A936IL86-F1
#
_cell.length_a   1.000
_cell.length_b   1.000
_cell.length_c   1.000
_cell.angle_alpha   90.00
_cell.angle_beta   90.00
_cell.angle_gamma   90.00
#
_symmetry.space_group_name_H-M   'P 1'
#
loop_
_entity.id
_entity.type
_entity.pdbx_description
1 polymer ?
#
loop_
_entity_poly.entity_id
_entity_poly.type
_entity_poly.pdbx_seq_one_letter_code
_entity_poly.pdbx_strand_id
1 'polypeptide(L)'
;MSRPLVASRFVLFALASAASFAGCHEAADPARVPTPAVAGAPAQAARTHAAALERARQYWASAEKGDWIATYDLLAPELQREQPAPVYLQQKKKHLYANMRVLEVVGEKDDLIFLRVAGLWTPNTPEARRVELGPGESPPRNSSG
;
A
#
# COMPACT_ATOMS: atom_id res chain seq x y z
N MET A 1 25.94 15.96 -30.17
CA MET A 1 24.93 15.10 -30.81
C MET A 1 23.65 15.20 -29.99
N SER A 2 22.70 16.00 -30.47
CA SER A 2 21.48 16.39 -29.74
C SER A 2 20.27 15.76 -30.43
N ARG A 3 19.34 15.18 -29.66
CA ARG A 3 18.05 14.70 -30.17
C ARG A 3 16.89 15.52 -29.54
N PRO A 4 15.87 15.89 -30.32
CA PRO A 4 14.90 16.93 -29.97
C PRO A 4 13.68 16.42 -29.19
N LEU A 5 13.01 17.37 -28.51
CA LEU A 5 11.65 17.27 -27.98
C LEU A 5 10.63 17.04 -29.11
N VAL A 6 9.62 16.22 -28.85
CA VAL A 6 8.37 16.23 -29.62
C VAL A 6 7.20 16.40 -28.64
N ALA A 7 6.67 17.62 -28.62
CA ALA A 7 5.34 17.91 -28.13
C ALA A 7 4.34 17.54 -29.24
N SER A 8 3.19 16.96 -28.89
CA SER A 8 2.06 16.88 -29.81
C SER A 8 0.78 17.29 -29.08
N ARG A 9 0.12 18.27 -29.69
CA ARG A 9 -1.04 19.03 -29.21
C ARG A 9 -2.32 18.47 -29.85
N PHE A 10 -3.36 18.39 -29.03
CA PHE A 10 -4.79 18.61 -29.31
C PHE A 10 -5.46 17.92 -30.52
N VAL A 11 -6.57 17.22 -30.23
CA VAL A 11 -7.81 17.35 -31.01
C VAL A 11 -8.98 17.51 -30.05
N LEU A 12 -9.65 18.65 -30.18
CA LEU A 12 -10.91 19.06 -29.54
C LEU A 12 -11.88 19.29 -30.69
N PHE A 13 -13.10 18.72 -30.66
CA PHE A 13 -14.33 19.13 -31.36
C PHE A 13 -15.40 18.10 -30.91
N ALA A 14 -16.38 18.41 -30.05
CA ALA A 14 -17.62 19.20 -30.26
C ALA A 14 -18.44 18.67 -31.46
N LEU A 15 -19.75 18.42 -31.44
CA LEU A 15 -20.87 19.17 -30.84
C LEU A 15 -22.22 18.40 -31.08
N ALA A 16 -23.24 18.79 -30.29
CA ALA A 16 -24.69 18.86 -30.62
C ALA A 16 -25.52 17.55 -30.61
N SER A 17 -26.79 17.50 -30.18
CA SER A 17 -27.88 18.52 -30.16
C SER A 17 -28.86 18.26 -29.01
N ALA A 18 -29.32 19.30 -28.29
CA ALA A 18 -30.64 19.98 -28.36
C ALA A 18 -31.84 19.13 -27.88
N ALA A 19 -32.42 19.43 -26.71
CA ALA A 19 -33.62 20.28 -26.49
C ALA A 19 -34.93 19.53 -26.84
N SER A 20 -36.05 19.54 -26.13
CA SER A 20 -36.58 20.07 -24.85
C SER A 20 -37.91 19.31 -24.68
N PHE A 21 -38.53 19.22 -23.49
CA PHE A 21 -39.98 19.47 -23.30
C PHE A 21 -40.30 19.46 -21.81
N ALA A 22 -41.08 20.46 -21.41
CA ALA A 22 -41.63 20.64 -20.09
C ALA A 22 -42.59 19.51 -19.72
N GLY A 23 -42.53 19.10 -18.45
CA GLY A 23 -43.56 18.31 -17.79
C GLY A 23 -43.53 18.67 -16.31
N CYS A 24 -44.22 19.74 -15.92
CA CYS A 24 -44.61 19.94 -14.53
C CYS A 24 -45.63 18.84 -14.22
N HIS A 25 -45.21 17.81 -13.48
CA HIS A 25 -46.15 17.06 -12.69
C HIS A 25 -45.65 17.04 -11.25
N GLU A 26 -46.24 17.93 -10.46
CA GLU A 26 -46.25 17.80 -9.01
C GLU A 26 -47.03 16.52 -8.70
N ALA A 27 -46.29 15.45 -8.44
CA ALA A 27 -46.80 14.27 -7.77
C ALA A 27 -46.09 14.24 -6.41
N ALA A 28 -46.86 14.53 -5.37
CA ALA A 28 -46.45 14.30 -4.00
C ALA A 28 -46.14 12.80 -3.85
N ASP A 29 -44.87 12.46 -3.67
CA ASP A 29 -44.44 11.09 -3.37
C ASP A 29 -44.33 10.92 -1.84
N PRO A 30 -45.16 10.07 -1.22
CA PRO A 30 -45.07 9.76 0.20
C PRO A 30 -43.90 8.82 0.48
N ALA A 31 -43.29 8.99 1.66
CA ALA A 31 -42.25 8.14 2.23
C ALA A 31 -40.85 8.26 1.63
N ARG A 32 -40.17 9.36 2.01
CA ARG A 32 -38.70 9.44 2.04
C ARG A 32 -38.16 8.37 3.02
N VAL A 33 -37.88 7.18 2.51
CA VAL A 33 -37.05 6.20 3.21
C VAL A 33 -35.69 6.86 3.46
N PRO A 34 -35.20 6.95 4.71
CA PRO A 34 -33.89 7.52 4.98
C PRO A 34 -32.84 6.61 4.33
N THR A 35 -32.21 7.09 3.26
CA THR A 35 -31.02 6.48 2.70
C THR A 35 -29.98 6.37 3.82
N PRO A 36 -29.47 5.18 4.17
CA PRO A 36 -28.40 5.09 5.13
C PRO A 36 -27.20 5.87 4.59
N ALA A 37 -26.75 6.84 5.37
CA ALA A 37 -25.56 7.61 5.07
C ALA A 37 -24.41 6.62 4.84
N VAL A 38 -23.87 6.63 3.62
CA VAL A 38 -22.65 5.91 3.27
C VAL A 38 -21.61 6.28 4.31
N ALA A 39 -21.14 5.27 5.05
CA ALA A 39 -20.14 5.40 6.09
C ALA A 39 -18.98 6.25 5.54
N GLY A 40 -18.66 7.32 6.27
CA GLY A 40 -17.64 8.28 5.89
C GLY A 40 -16.35 7.56 5.52
N ALA A 41 -15.71 8.05 4.45
CA ALA A 41 -14.35 7.65 4.08
C ALA A 41 -13.48 7.59 5.36
N PRO A 42 -12.66 6.54 5.53
CA PRO A 42 -11.89 6.35 6.76
C PRO A 42 -11.12 7.64 7.05
N ALA A 43 -11.35 8.22 8.22
CA ALA A 43 -10.70 9.44 8.66
C ALA A 43 -9.19 9.25 8.46
N GLN A 44 -8.61 10.12 7.62
CA GLN A 44 -7.19 10.04 7.30
C GLN A 44 -6.43 10.23 8.62
N ALA A 45 -5.88 9.13 9.14
CA ALA A 45 -5.23 9.11 10.44
C ALA A 45 -4.18 10.23 10.48
N ALA A 46 -4.19 11.03 11.54
CA ALA A 46 -3.29 12.16 11.69
C ALA A 46 -1.83 11.72 11.46
N ARG A 47 -1.19 12.33 10.47
CA ARG A 47 0.18 12.02 10.06
C ARG A 47 1.15 12.61 11.09
N THR A 48 1.32 11.88 12.18
CA THR A 48 2.23 12.23 13.27
C THR A 48 3.30 11.17 13.39
N HIS A 49 4.49 11.56 13.86
CA HIS A 49 5.56 10.62 14.21
C HIS A 49 5.07 9.52 15.16
N ALA A 50 4.27 9.88 16.16
CA ALA A 50 3.70 8.94 17.12
C ALA A 50 2.80 7.90 16.42
N ALA A 51 1.88 8.35 15.56
CA ALA A 51 1.01 7.45 14.81
C ALA A 51 1.80 6.54 13.86
N ALA A 52 2.87 7.04 13.24
CA ALA A 52 3.76 6.23 12.38
C ALA A 52 4.50 5.15 13.19
N LEU A 53 5.03 5.50 14.36
CA LEU A 53 5.67 4.55 15.27
C LEU A 53 4.69 3.47 15.72
N GLU A 54 3.48 3.84 16.14
CA GLU A 54 2.47 2.84 16.56
C GLU A 54 2.06 1.92 15.40
N ARG A 55 1.79 2.48 14.21
CA ARG A 55 1.46 1.68 13.04
C ARG A 55 2.58 0.70 12.69
N ALA A 56 3.84 1.13 12.77
CA ALA A 56 4.98 0.25 12.52
C ALA A 56 5.12 -0.84 13.59
N ARG A 57 4.82 -0.55 14.87
CA ARG A 57 4.82 -1.57 15.92
C ARG A 57 3.75 -2.62 15.66
N GLN A 58 2.55 -2.19 15.28
CA GLN A 58 1.47 -3.09 14.88
C GLN A 58 1.87 -3.94 13.66
N TYR A 59 2.48 -3.31 12.65
CA TYR A 59 2.96 -3.98 11.45
C TYR A 59 3.91 -5.12 11.81
N TRP A 60 4.92 -4.84 12.62
CA TRP A 60 5.93 -5.84 12.97
C TRP A 60 5.42 -6.90 13.95
N ALA A 61 4.52 -6.55 14.87
CA ALA A 61 3.87 -7.52 15.75
C ALA A 61 3.00 -8.54 14.98
N SER A 62 2.38 -8.12 13.87
CA SER A 62 1.64 -9.02 12.96
C SER A 62 2.58 -9.83 12.07
N ALA A 63 3.65 -9.20 11.58
CA ALA A 63 4.66 -9.85 10.74
C ALA A 63 5.37 -11.01 11.46
N GLU A 64 5.72 -10.85 12.74
CA GLU A 64 6.32 -11.92 13.56
C GLU A 64 5.41 -13.12 13.76
N LYS A 65 4.09 -12.90 13.74
CA LYS A 65 3.08 -13.98 13.80
C LYS A 65 2.81 -14.61 12.44
N GLY A 66 3.39 -14.07 11.37
CA GLY A 66 3.12 -14.48 10.00
C GLY A 66 1.73 -14.06 9.49
N ASP A 67 1.06 -13.12 10.15
CA ASP A 67 -0.22 -12.58 9.68
C ASP A 67 0.00 -11.52 8.60
N TRP A 68 0.30 -12.00 7.40
CA TRP A 68 0.66 -11.15 6.27
C TRP A 68 -0.50 -10.36 5.69
N ILE A 69 -1.75 -10.74 5.97
CA ILE A 69 -2.93 -9.97 5.57
C ILE A 69 -3.08 -8.75 6.48
N ALA A 70 -3.07 -8.95 7.81
CA ALA A 70 -3.10 -7.82 8.75
C ALA A 70 -1.89 -6.88 8.56
N THR A 71 -0.73 -7.44 8.19
CA THR A 71 0.46 -6.65 7.86
C THR A 71 0.28 -5.83 6.59
N TYR A 72 -0.41 -6.37 5.57
CA TYR A 72 -0.70 -5.66 4.32
C TYR A 72 -1.63 -4.46 4.53
N ASP A 73 -2.66 -4.62 5.36
CA ASP A 73 -3.64 -3.58 5.67
C ASP A 73 -3.00 -2.35 6.35
N LEU A 74 -1.84 -2.54 6.99
CA LEU A 74 -1.08 -1.48 7.66
C LEU A 74 -0.09 -0.76 6.73
N LEU A 75 0.07 -1.20 5.48
CA LEU A 75 0.91 -0.51 4.50
C LEU A 75 0.33 0.86 4.11
N ALA A 76 1.22 1.74 3.68
CA ALA A 76 0.79 2.98 3.03
C ALA A 76 0.00 2.65 1.74
N PRO A 77 -1.08 3.39 1.41
CA PRO A 77 -1.87 3.17 0.19
C PRO A 77 -1.03 3.17 -1.09
N GLU A 78 0.04 3.96 -1.14
CA GLU A 78 1.02 4.00 -2.23
C GLU A 78 1.68 2.64 -2.43
N LEU A 79 2.15 2.03 -1.34
CA LEU A 79 2.78 0.70 -1.37
C LEU A 79 1.78 -0.40 -1.73
N GLN A 80 0.52 -0.28 -1.31
CA GLN A 80 -0.52 -1.24 -1.70
C GLN A 80 -0.83 -1.16 -3.20
N ARG A 81 -0.78 0.04 -3.79
CA ARG A 81 -0.94 0.24 -5.24
C ARG A 81 0.23 -0.33 -6.04
N GLU A 82 1.46 -0.12 -5.55
CA GLU A 82 2.68 -0.65 -6.19
C GLU A 82 2.83 -2.16 -6.03
N GLN A 83 2.33 -2.71 -4.92
CA GLN A 83 2.40 -4.14 -4.60
C GLN A 83 0.99 -4.67 -4.28
N PRO A 84 0.24 -5.12 -5.29
CA PRO A 84 -1.04 -5.77 -5.06
C PRO A 84 -0.89 -6.98 -4.12
N ALA A 85 -1.90 -7.23 -3.28
CA ALA A 85 -1.85 -8.25 -2.23
C ALA A 85 -1.29 -9.62 -2.69
N PRO A 86 -1.65 -10.19 -3.86
CA PRO A 86 -1.07 -11.47 -4.30
C PRO A 86 0.46 -11.42 -4.46
N VAL A 87 0.99 -10.32 -4.99
CA VAL A 87 2.43 -10.12 -5.19
C VAL A 87 3.13 -9.96 -3.84
N TYR A 88 2.56 -9.14 -2.95
CA TYR A 88 3.08 -8.94 -1.60
C TYR A 88 3.17 -10.28 -0.83
N LEU A 89 2.08 -11.05 -0.80
CA LEU A 89 2.00 -12.31 -0.06
C LEU A 89 2.97 -13.37 -0.61
N GLN A 90 3.15 -13.45 -1.93
CA GLN A 90 4.08 -14.39 -2.55
C GLN A 90 5.53 -14.15 -2.09
N GLN A 91 5.92 -12.90 -1.89
CA GLN A 91 7.25 -12.53 -1.41
C GLN A 91 7.41 -12.81 0.09
N LYS A 92 6.40 -12.51 0.90
CA LYS A 92 6.50 -12.65 2.37
C LYS A 92 6.60 -14.10 2.84
N LYS A 93 5.97 -15.06 2.14
CA LYS A 93 6.07 -16.50 2.45
C LYS A 93 7.51 -17.04 2.46
N LYS A 94 8.45 -16.35 1.81
CA LYS A 94 9.85 -16.75 1.69
C LYS A 94 10.74 -16.21 2.81
N HIS A 95 10.18 -15.57 3.84
CA HIS A 95 10.94 -14.89 4.89
C HIS A 95 10.33 -15.13 6.26
N LEU A 96 11.18 -15.26 7.27
CA LEU A 96 10.83 -15.26 8.68
C LEU A 96 11.39 -14.00 9.32
N TYR A 97 10.62 -13.44 10.24
CA TYR A 97 10.96 -12.24 10.98
C TYR A 97 10.81 -12.53 12.47
N ALA A 98 11.80 -12.16 13.27
CA ALA A 98 11.80 -12.39 14.71
C ALA A 98 12.53 -11.27 15.45
N ASN A 99 12.12 -10.99 16.69
CA ASN A 99 12.70 -9.95 17.55
C ASN A 99 12.71 -8.54 16.90
N MET A 100 11.67 -8.23 16.13
CA MET A 100 11.48 -6.95 15.46
C MET A 100 11.20 -5.84 16.46
N ARG A 101 11.91 -4.72 16.33
CA ARG A 101 11.83 -3.55 17.20
C ARG A 101 11.82 -2.28 16.36
N VAL A 102 10.78 -1.47 16.54
CA VAL A 102 10.71 -0.12 15.97
C VAL A 102 11.46 0.82 16.91
N LEU A 103 12.50 1.49 16.40
CA LEU A 103 13.39 2.31 17.21
C LEU A 103 12.95 3.78 17.20
N GLU A 104 13.07 4.46 16.06
CA GLU A 104 12.87 5.90 15.96
C GLU A 104 12.46 6.33 14.55
N VAL A 105 11.93 7.55 14.44
CA VAL A 105 11.79 8.25 13.16
C VAL A 105 13.16 8.79 12.77
N VAL A 106 13.63 8.46 11.56
CA VAL A 106 14.93 8.91 11.04
C VAL A 106 14.81 10.08 10.07
N GLY A 107 13.60 10.38 9.62
CA GLY A 107 13.34 11.54 8.79
C GLY A 107 11.94 11.56 8.20
N GLU A 108 11.59 12.70 7.64
CA GLU A 108 10.39 12.91 6.84
C GLU A 108 10.82 13.44 5.48
N LYS A 109 10.22 12.92 4.41
CA LYS A 109 10.43 13.44 3.05
C LYS A 109 9.15 13.31 2.27
N ASP A 110 8.77 14.40 1.61
CA ASP A 110 7.54 14.50 0.83
C ASP A 110 6.35 14.02 1.68
N ASP A 111 5.69 12.93 1.25
CA ASP A 111 4.56 12.34 1.93
C ASP A 111 4.86 11.12 2.82
N LEU A 112 6.15 10.89 3.14
CA LEU A 112 6.61 9.70 3.84
C LEU A 112 7.32 10.03 5.16
N ILE A 113 7.12 9.15 6.15
CA ILE A 113 7.87 9.11 7.41
C ILE A 113 8.76 7.86 7.36
N PHE A 114 10.06 8.05 7.55
CA PHE A 114 11.04 6.98 7.53
C PHE A 114 11.35 6.54 8.96
N LEU A 115 11.34 5.24 9.18
CA LEU A 115 11.51 4.63 10.50
C LEU A 115 12.74 3.72 10.50
N ARG A 116 13.49 3.72 11.60
CA ARG A 116 14.51 2.71 11.86
C ARG A 116 13.88 1.52 12.57
N VAL A 117 14.12 0.33 12.02
CA VAL A 117 13.66 -0.94 12.58
C VAL A 117 14.86 -1.88 12.69
N ALA A 118 14.96 -2.57 13.82
CA ALA A 118 15.93 -3.65 14.04
C ALA A 118 15.21 -4.98 14.22
N GLY A 119 15.85 -6.09 13.87
CA GLY A 119 15.31 -7.43 14.11
C GLY A 119 16.05 -8.49 13.31
N LEU A 120 15.69 -9.75 13.54
CA LEU A 120 16.22 -10.89 12.80
C LEU A 120 15.35 -11.14 11.58
N TRP A 121 15.98 -11.13 10.41
CA TRP A 121 15.38 -11.55 9.16
C TRP A 121 16.07 -12.82 8.69
N THR A 122 15.29 -13.86 8.39
CA THR A 122 15.80 -15.16 7.94
C THR A 122 15.11 -15.57 6.65
N PRO A 123 15.86 -15.88 5.57
CA PRO A 123 15.29 -16.51 4.39
C PRO A 123 14.64 -17.87 4.73
N ASN A 124 13.43 -18.11 4.23
CA ASN A 124 12.69 -19.36 4.36
C ASN A 124 12.37 -19.93 2.98
N THR A 125 13.42 -20.13 2.18
CA THR A 125 13.33 -20.87 0.93
C THR A 125 13.83 -22.31 1.14
N PRO A 126 13.40 -23.27 0.31
CA PRO A 126 13.95 -24.64 0.36
C PRO A 126 15.47 -24.70 0.23
N GLU A 127 16.08 -23.73 -0.48
CA GLU A 127 17.54 -23.59 -0.63
C GLU A 127 18.18 -23.11 0.67
N ALA A 128 17.58 -22.13 1.37
CA ALA A 128 18.10 -21.63 2.63
C ALA A 128 18.12 -22.70 3.74
N ARG A 129 17.24 -23.71 3.66
CA ARG A 129 17.24 -24.86 4.58
C ARG A 129 18.38 -25.85 4.33
N ARG A 130 19.04 -25.78 3.18
CA ARG A 130 20.11 -26.72 2.78
C ARG A 130 21.50 -26.21 3.13
N VAL A 131 21.62 -24.96 3.55
CA VAL A 131 22.90 -24.32 3.90
C VAL A 131 22.75 -23.87 5.34
N GLU A 132 23.57 -24.38 6.26
CA GLU A 132 23.73 -23.73 7.56
C GLU A 132 24.36 -22.36 7.29
N LEU A 133 23.52 -21.34 7.25
CA LEU A 133 23.96 -19.96 7.11
C LEU A 133 24.30 -19.44 8.50
N GLY A 134 25.51 -18.91 8.66
CA GLY A 134 25.86 -18.14 9.84
C GLY A 134 25.00 -16.87 9.97
N PRO A 135 24.91 -16.27 11.16
CA PRO A 135 24.19 -15.00 11.33
C PRO A 135 24.71 -13.93 10.37
N GLY A 136 23.83 -13.38 9.52
CA GLY A 136 24.17 -12.34 8.55
C GLY A 136 24.61 -12.83 7.16
N GLU A 137 24.72 -14.15 6.95
CA GLU A 137 25.02 -14.70 5.64
C GLU A 137 23.77 -14.80 4.75
N SER A 138 23.97 -14.56 3.45
CA SER A 138 22.92 -14.75 2.44
C SER A 138 23.22 -16.02 1.64
N PRO A 139 22.19 -16.77 1.19
CA PRO A 139 22.40 -17.91 0.31
C PRO A 139 23.19 -17.49 -0.93
N PRO A 140 24.05 -18.37 -1.48
CA PRO A 140 24.74 -18.08 -2.73
C PRO A 140 23.72 -17.75 -3.81
N ARG A 141 23.92 -16.61 -4.49
CA ARG A 141 23.06 -16.16 -5.57
C ARG A 141 23.25 -17.14 -6.73
N ASN A 142 22.29 -18.01 -6.97
CA ASN A 142 22.32 -18.87 -8.16
C ASN A 142 22.35 -17.98 -9.40
N SER A 143 23.52 -17.87 -10.01
CA SER A 143 23.69 -17.36 -11.37
C SER A 143 23.17 -18.43 -12.32
N SER A 144 21.87 -18.39 -12.59
CA SER A 144 21.30 -19.14 -13.71
C SER A 144 21.93 -18.60 -15.00
N GLY A 145 22.76 -19.43 -15.64
CA GLY A 145 23.10 -19.29 -17.05
C GLY A 145 21.94 -19.68 -17.95
#